data_AF-A0A7R9ZKS0-F1
#
_entry.id   AF-A0A7R9ZKS0-F1
#
_cell.length_a   1.000
_cell.length_b   1.000
_cell.length_c   1.000
_cell.angle_alpha   90.00
_cell.angle_beta   90.00
_cell.angle_gamma   90.00
#
_symmetry.space_group_name_H-M   'P 1'
#
loop_
_entity.id
_entity.type
_entity.pdbx_description
1 polymer ?
#
loop_
_entity_poly.entity_id
_entity_poly.type
_entity_poly.pdbx_seq_one_letter_code
_entity_poly.pdbx_strand_id
1 'polypeptide(L)'
;ANTNTSIVSIITIITMSMIINTTPSRLPSSEKDEKAIAIEQCLNRDPLDLWHLRELALTKGGLLKGKLRQRAWLRLVGIQQDEADDSSVRVKLDRCEYQIRRLERKVDKSKSKVRNKVASKAADKAALDNMRKLESKERDLIRRDVGRSVIFRFRVSGDLSTVDNSSMSNESDNTPSGQSSKGESNSVAPVYASDLLAQVLESVISSPLNPGKDGKIHYYQGLHDIAAVILHNMDYDTQKSTQIMRRICQSHLRDALRENFGNVSWLLSILLMPLVEKIDANVHYALAVCDMDLSNLCLPWMITWFTHDIHNHAVAVRLIDAFIAGHPMLPFYVSVAILTHPVLKREILSVGESEDTGMMFITIKALTKSIVSDETVEGDSNVTAQEIIEDAISIMHRVPPRS
;
A
#
# COMPACT_ATOMS: atom_id res chain seq x y z
N ALA A 1 -25.22 -23.55 -25.75
CA ALA A 1 -23.97 -24.03 -26.38
C ALA A 1 -22.74 -23.13 -26.13
N ASN A 2 -22.77 -22.15 -25.21
CA ASN A 2 -21.64 -21.21 -24.99
C ASN A 2 -21.05 -21.22 -23.56
N THR A 3 -21.26 -22.28 -22.77
CA THR A 3 -20.68 -22.40 -21.42
C THR A 3 -19.47 -23.32 -21.34
N ASN A 4 -19.22 -24.13 -22.38
CA ASN A 4 -18.09 -25.07 -22.39
C ASN A 4 -16.79 -24.47 -22.91
N THR A 5 -16.81 -23.36 -23.64
CA THR A 5 -15.59 -22.74 -24.21
C THR A 5 -14.75 -22.03 -23.15
N SER A 6 -15.35 -21.40 -22.14
CA SER A 6 -14.60 -20.77 -21.04
C SER A 6 -13.96 -21.78 -20.09
N ILE A 7 -14.61 -22.93 -19.86
CA ILE A 7 -14.09 -23.97 -18.98
C ILE A 7 -12.96 -24.74 -19.67
N VAL A 8 -13.06 -25.01 -20.98
CA VAL A 8 -12.01 -25.68 -21.74
C VAL A 8 -10.76 -24.79 -21.90
N SER A 9 -10.90 -23.47 -22.05
CA SER A 9 -9.75 -22.56 -22.07
C SER A 9 -9.02 -22.47 -20.73
N ILE A 10 -9.74 -22.54 -19.60
CA ILE A 10 -9.16 -22.55 -18.25
C ILE A 10 -8.55 -23.93 -17.91
N ILE A 11 -9.16 -25.03 -18.36
CA ILE A 11 -8.58 -26.38 -18.21
C ILE A 11 -7.29 -26.52 -19.03
N THR A 12 -7.20 -25.89 -20.20
CA THR A 12 -5.98 -25.89 -21.03
C THR A 12 -4.82 -25.18 -20.31
N ILE A 13 -5.11 -24.11 -19.56
CA ILE A 13 -4.14 -23.40 -18.70
C ILE A 13 -3.65 -24.32 -17.56
N ILE A 14 -4.54 -25.10 -16.93
CA ILE A 14 -4.19 -26.02 -15.82
C ILE A 14 -3.34 -27.21 -16.31
N THR A 15 -3.58 -27.73 -17.52
CA THR A 15 -2.75 -28.80 -18.08
C THR A 15 -1.34 -28.33 -18.49
N MET A 16 -1.17 -27.04 -18.83
CA MET A 16 0.17 -26.47 -19.05
C MET A 16 0.88 -26.13 -17.72
N SER A 17 0.16 -25.84 -16.65
CA SER A 17 0.73 -25.64 -15.30
C SER A 17 1.18 -26.93 -14.60
N MET A 18 0.78 -28.11 -15.08
CA MET A 18 1.21 -29.41 -14.51
C MET A 18 2.42 -30.05 -15.21
N ILE A 19 3.02 -29.40 -16.22
CA ILE A 19 4.26 -29.85 -16.87
C ILE A 19 5.23 -28.68 -17.02
N ILE A 20 5.55 -27.97 -15.93
CA ILE A 20 6.82 -27.24 -15.79
C ILE A 20 7.30 -27.44 -14.36
N ASN A 21 7.78 -28.64 -14.08
CA ASN A 21 8.58 -28.90 -12.90
C ASN A 21 10.04 -28.52 -13.23
N THR A 22 10.29 -27.23 -13.39
CA THR A 22 11.64 -26.66 -13.52
C THR A 22 11.65 -25.26 -12.93
N THR A 23 12.13 -25.17 -11.67
CA THR A 23 12.79 -24.04 -10.99
C THR A 23 12.49 -22.60 -11.45
N PRO A 24 12.07 -21.69 -10.57
CA PRO A 24 12.08 -20.27 -10.90
C PRO A 24 12.91 -19.44 -9.92
N SER A 25 14.24 -19.54 -10.01
CA SER A 25 15.13 -18.45 -9.57
C SER A 25 14.74 -17.12 -10.22
N ARG A 26 15.06 -15.98 -9.57
CA ARG A 26 14.94 -14.57 -10.06
C ARG A 26 14.52 -14.44 -11.54
N LEU A 27 13.39 -13.76 -11.82
CA LEU A 27 12.92 -13.48 -13.19
C LEU A 27 14.11 -13.05 -14.08
N PRO A 28 14.48 -13.85 -15.10
CA PRO A 28 15.52 -13.51 -16.07
C PRO A 28 15.26 -12.13 -16.67
N SER A 29 16.33 -11.42 -17.08
CA SER A 29 16.18 -10.11 -17.72
C SER A 29 15.25 -10.17 -18.94
N SER A 30 15.34 -11.23 -19.74
CA SER A 30 14.45 -11.47 -20.90
C SER A 30 12.97 -11.51 -20.51
N GLU A 31 12.62 -12.23 -19.45
CA GLU A 31 11.22 -12.36 -19.01
C GLU A 31 10.68 -11.04 -18.44
N LYS A 32 11.53 -10.25 -17.76
CA LYS A 32 11.16 -8.90 -17.32
C LYS A 32 10.89 -7.97 -18.49
N ASP A 33 11.70 -8.06 -19.55
CA ASP A 33 11.54 -7.25 -20.75
C ASP A 33 10.27 -7.65 -21.52
N GLU A 34 10.01 -8.94 -21.69
CA GLU A 34 8.78 -9.47 -22.30
C GLU A 34 7.54 -9.02 -21.53
N LYS A 35 7.57 -9.12 -20.19
CA LYS A 35 6.48 -8.66 -19.33
C LYS A 35 6.28 -7.14 -19.43
N ALA A 36 7.36 -6.36 -19.50
CA ALA A 36 7.27 -4.91 -19.70
C ALA A 36 6.60 -4.57 -21.03
N ILE A 37 6.96 -5.29 -22.10
CA ILE A 37 6.34 -5.15 -23.42
C ILE A 37 4.85 -5.49 -23.35
N ALA A 38 4.47 -6.59 -22.69
CA ALA A 38 3.07 -6.97 -22.54
C ALA A 38 2.25 -5.91 -21.77
N ILE A 39 2.80 -5.36 -20.68
CA ILE A 39 2.15 -4.28 -19.92
C ILE A 39 1.97 -3.03 -20.80
N GLU A 40 3.01 -2.62 -21.54
CA GLU A 40 2.93 -1.49 -22.48
C GLU A 40 1.87 -1.71 -23.56
N GLN A 41 1.81 -2.92 -24.14
CA GLN A 41 0.80 -3.26 -25.14
C GLN A 41 -0.61 -3.13 -24.57
N CYS A 42 -0.87 -3.60 -23.34
CA CYS A 42 -2.16 -3.39 -22.67
C CYS A 42 -2.49 -1.90 -22.53
N LEU A 43 -1.54 -1.09 -22.05
CA LEU A 43 -1.74 0.33 -21.76
C LEU A 43 -1.93 1.21 -23.00
N ASN A 44 -1.38 0.78 -24.14
CA ASN A 44 -1.46 1.51 -25.42
C ASN A 44 -2.65 1.06 -26.29
N ARG A 45 -3.36 -0.01 -25.91
CA ARG A 45 -4.53 -0.50 -26.63
C ARG A 45 -5.77 0.35 -26.34
N ASP A 46 -6.59 0.57 -27.36
CA ASP A 46 -7.93 1.16 -27.24
C ASP A 46 -8.97 0.22 -27.91
N PRO A 47 -9.91 -0.38 -27.15
CA PRO A 47 -10.12 -0.22 -25.71
C PRO A 47 -9.01 -0.89 -24.87
N LEU A 48 -8.76 -0.31 -23.69
CA LEU A 48 -7.79 -0.81 -22.71
C LEU A 48 -8.06 -2.27 -22.34
N ASP A 49 -7.05 -3.13 -22.45
CA ASP A 49 -7.13 -4.52 -22.00
C ASP A 49 -6.94 -4.62 -20.48
N LEU A 50 -7.96 -4.22 -19.73
CA LEU A 50 -7.90 -4.18 -18.27
C LEU A 50 -7.78 -5.58 -17.65
N TRP A 51 -8.33 -6.60 -18.30
CA TRP A 51 -8.31 -7.97 -17.79
C TRP A 51 -6.90 -8.53 -17.83
N HIS A 52 -6.22 -8.43 -18.98
CA HIS A 52 -4.84 -8.89 -19.10
C HIS A 52 -3.88 -8.04 -18.24
N LEU A 53 -4.13 -6.73 -18.12
CA LEU A 53 -3.34 -5.88 -17.20
C LEU A 53 -3.45 -6.32 -15.74
N ARG A 54 -4.64 -6.74 -15.28
CA ARG A 54 -4.85 -7.28 -13.93
C ARG A 54 -4.11 -8.60 -13.73
N GLU A 55 -4.19 -9.49 -14.72
CA GLU A 55 -3.47 -10.77 -14.70
C GLU A 55 -1.95 -10.56 -14.58
N LEU A 56 -1.38 -9.67 -15.41
CA LEU A 56 0.04 -9.33 -15.35
C LEU A 56 0.44 -8.73 -13.99
N ALA A 57 -0.42 -7.95 -13.34
CA ALA A 57 -0.16 -7.39 -12.01
C ALA A 57 -0.14 -8.44 -10.89
N LEU A 58 -0.81 -9.58 -11.08
CA LEU A 58 -0.89 -10.67 -10.10
C LEU A 58 0.24 -11.70 -10.25
N THR A 59 0.91 -11.77 -11.41
CA THR A 59 2.06 -12.67 -11.65
C THR A 59 3.38 -12.13 -11.07
N LYS A 60 4.40 -12.99 -10.96
CA LYS A 60 5.74 -12.70 -10.40
C LYS A 60 6.29 -11.34 -10.82
N GLY A 61 6.76 -10.55 -9.86
CA GLY A 61 7.31 -9.20 -10.11
C GLY A 61 6.27 -8.09 -10.33
N GLY A 62 4.96 -8.39 -10.30
CA GLY A 62 3.88 -7.41 -10.35
C GLY A 62 3.93 -6.52 -11.60
N LEU A 63 3.78 -5.21 -11.43
CA LEU A 63 3.79 -4.24 -12.54
C LEU A 63 5.19 -3.72 -12.90
N LEU A 64 6.25 -4.39 -12.42
CA LEU A 64 7.65 -4.01 -12.63
C LEU A 64 7.94 -2.58 -12.13
N LYS A 65 8.87 -1.84 -12.75
CA LYS A 65 9.41 -0.57 -12.21
C LYS A 65 8.49 0.65 -12.45
N GLY A 66 8.84 1.77 -11.79
CA GLY A 66 8.00 2.95 -11.58
C GLY A 66 7.19 3.48 -12.77
N LYS A 67 7.77 3.63 -13.97
CA LYS A 67 7.05 4.20 -15.13
C LYS A 67 5.81 3.38 -15.53
N LEU A 68 5.91 2.05 -15.48
CA LEU A 68 4.78 1.18 -15.78
C LEU A 68 3.72 1.29 -14.70
N ARG A 69 4.10 1.29 -13.42
CA ARG A 69 3.18 1.51 -12.29
C ARG A 69 2.43 2.84 -12.37
N GLN A 70 3.15 3.92 -12.72
CA GLN A 70 2.56 5.27 -12.86
C GLN A 70 1.37 5.29 -13.82
N ARG A 71 1.44 4.50 -14.90
CA ARG A 71 0.34 4.39 -15.87
C ARG A 71 -0.66 3.31 -15.46
N ALA A 72 -0.18 2.14 -15.09
CA ALA A 72 -1.01 0.98 -14.79
C ALA A 72 -1.90 1.18 -13.56
N TRP A 73 -1.40 1.76 -12.47
CA TRP A 73 -2.23 1.99 -11.28
C TRP A 73 -3.41 2.92 -11.55
N LEU A 74 -3.20 4.02 -12.29
CA LEU A 74 -4.29 4.91 -12.71
C LEU A 74 -5.37 4.12 -13.46
N ARG A 75 -4.95 3.29 -14.43
CA ARG A 75 -5.86 2.47 -15.22
C ARG A 75 -6.59 1.41 -14.39
N LEU A 76 -5.89 0.73 -13.49
CA LEU A 76 -6.45 -0.34 -12.66
C LEU A 76 -7.52 0.17 -11.68
N VAL A 77 -7.35 1.39 -11.15
CA VAL A 77 -8.36 2.05 -10.30
C VAL A 77 -9.46 2.77 -11.11
N GLY A 78 -9.42 2.67 -12.44
CA GLY A 78 -10.46 3.19 -13.35
C GLY A 78 -10.36 4.69 -13.64
N ILE A 79 -9.18 5.29 -13.60
CA ILE A 79 -8.93 6.67 -14.02
C ILE A 79 -8.53 6.68 -15.49
N GLN A 80 -9.15 7.56 -16.28
CA GLN A 80 -8.82 7.71 -17.70
C GLN A 80 -7.56 8.56 -17.89
N GLN A 81 -6.87 8.40 -19.02
CA GLN A 81 -5.61 9.11 -19.27
C GLN A 81 -5.84 10.62 -19.44
N ASP A 82 -6.93 11.01 -20.06
CA ASP A 82 -7.32 12.42 -20.23
C ASP A 82 -7.62 13.10 -18.88
N GLU A 83 -8.25 12.37 -17.94
CA GLU A 83 -8.47 12.82 -16.56
C GLU A 83 -7.16 12.96 -15.76
N ALA A 84 -6.11 12.24 -16.16
CA ALA A 84 -4.78 12.31 -15.57
C ALA A 84 -3.91 13.41 -16.20
N ASP A 85 -4.15 13.76 -17.47
CA ASP A 85 -3.37 14.76 -18.22
C ASP A 85 -3.94 16.19 -18.08
N ASP A 86 -5.26 16.39 -18.12
CA ASP A 86 -5.92 17.67 -17.73
C ASP A 86 -5.56 18.07 -16.29
N SER A 87 -5.32 17.03 -15.51
CA SER A 87 -4.79 17.06 -14.16
C SER A 87 -3.40 17.73 -14.08
N SER A 88 -2.46 17.41 -14.98
CA SER A 88 -1.10 17.99 -15.02
C SER A 88 -1.08 19.51 -15.18
N VAL A 89 -2.06 20.06 -15.93
CA VAL A 89 -2.23 21.50 -16.08
C VAL A 89 -2.76 22.13 -14.78
N ARG A 90 -3.70 21.47 -14.11
CA ARG A 90 -4.15 21.82 -12.76
C ARG A 90 -3.04 21.74 -11.72
N VAL A 91 -2.08 20.81 -11.80
CA VAL A 91 -0.93 20.71 -10.86
C VAL A 91 -0.17 22.04 -10.72
N LYS A 92 0.08 22.73 -11.85
CA LYS A 92 0.78 24.03 -11.82
C LYS A 92 -0.07 25.10 -11.13
N LEU A 93 -1.37 25.08 -11.34
CA LEU A 93 -2.32 25.97 -10.66
C LEU A 93 -2.44 25.64 -9.17
N ASP A 94 -2.66 24.39 -8.80
CA ASP A 94 -2.87 23.94 -7.41
C ASP A 94 -1.61 24.10 -6.56
N ARG A 95 -0.41 23.97 -7.14
CA ARG A 95 0.85 24.28 -6.45
C ARG A 95 0.94 25.77 -6.10
N CYS A 96 0.57 26.64 -7.04
CA CYS A 96 0.48 28.09 -6.81
C CYS A 96 -0.63 28.42 -5.81
N GLU A 97 -1.81 27.81 -5.95
CA GLU A 97 -2.95 28.01 -5.06
C GLU A 97 -2.67 27.49 -3.65
N TYR A 98 -1.91 26.40 -3.49
CA TYR A 98 -1.47 25.92 -2.18
C TYR A 98 -0.46 26.87 -1.53
N GLN A 99 0.51 27.40 -2.29
CA GLN A 99 1.43 28.41 -1.76
C GLN A 99 0.66 29.66 -1.32
N ILE A 100 -0.33 30.08 -2.12
CA ILE A 100 -1.26 31.16 -1.78
C ILE A 100 -2.04 30.79 -0.51
N ARG A 101 -2.72 29.65 -0.43
CA ARG A 101 -3.46 29.18 0.75
C ARG A 101 -2.58 28.99 1.99
N ARG A 102 -1.30 28.63 1.84
CA ARG A 102 -0.34 28.55 2.95
C ARG A 102 0.00 29.94 3.48
N LEU A 103 0.19 30.90 2.58
CA LEU A 103 0.40 32.30 2.94
C LEU A 103 -0.87 32.91 3.53
N GLU A 104 -2.03 32.65 2.95
CA GLU A 104 -3.34 33.04 3.47
C GLU A 104 -3.58 32.44 4.85
N ARG A 105 -3.23 31.17 5.11
CA ARG A 105 -3.30 30.59 6.46
C ARG A 105 -2.39 31.28 7.47
N LYS A 106 -1.20 31.75 7.06
CA LYS A 106 -0.34 32.59 7.91
C LYS A 106 -1.00 33.95 8.17
N VAL A 107 -1.63 34.53 7.14
CA VAL A 107 -2.38 35.79 7.24
C VAL A 107 -3.64 35.64 8.10
N ASP A 108 -4.36 34.53 8.01
CA ASP A 108 -5.57 34.23 8.77
C ASP A 108 -5.27 33.82 10.20
N LYS A 109 -4.14 33.15 10.48
CA LYS A 109 -3.61 33.03 11.86
C LYS A 109 -3.29 34.40 12.47
N SER A 110 -2.84 35.35 11.66
CA SER A 110 -2.61 36.73 12.10
C SER A 110 -3.93 37.50 12.27
N LYS A 111 -4.92 37.28 11.41
CA LYS A 111 -6.26 37.90 11.50
C LYS A 111 -7.16 37.28 12.58
N SER A 112 -7.04 35.99 12.89
CA SER A 112 -7.83 35.31 13.93
C SER A 112 -7.45 35.74 15.34
N LYS A 113 -6.17 36.09 15.57
CA LYS A 113 -5.73 36.83 16.76
C LYS A 113 -6.47 38.16 16.93
N VAL A 114 -6.86 38.80 15.83
CA VAL A 114 -7.61 40.08 15.81
C VAL A 114 -9.13 39.85 15.91
N ARG A 115 -9.65 38.77 15.32
CA ARG A 115 -11.09 38.48 15.19
C ARG A 115 -11.72 37.78 16.39
N ASN A 116 -10.93 37.15 17.26
CA ASN A 116 -11.42 36.61 18.55
C ASN A 116 -11.97 37.68 19.52
N LYS A 117 -12.00 38.94 19.09
CA LYS A 117 -12.61 40.07 19.79
C LYS A 117 -14.09 40.32 19.46
N VAL A 118 -14.70 39.66 18.45
CA VAL A 118 -16.08 39.99 18.02
C VAL A 118 -16.94 38.76 17.71
N ALA A 119 -17.66 38.33 18.74
CA ALA A 119 -19.06 37.88 18.79
C ALA A 119 -19.61 36.73 17.92
N SER A 120 -20.83 36.34 18.30
CA SER A 120 -21.46 35.02 18.19
C SER A 120 -22.78 35.02 17.40
N LYS A 121 -23.17 33.82 16.95
CA LYS A 121 -24.53 33.25 16.93
C LYS A 121 -24.35 31.78 17.32
N ALA A 122 -25.25 31.14 18.09
CA ALA A 122 -24.81 30.04 18.97
C ALA A 122 -25.12 28.59 18.53
N ALA A 123 -26.15 28.31 17.73
CA ALA A 123 -26.55 26.92 17.42
C ALA A 123 -25.91 26.38 16.12
N ASP A 124 -26.14 27.02 14.97
CA ASP A 124 -25.50 26.63 13.70
C ASP A 124 -23.99 26.83 13.73
N LYS A 125 -23.53 27.83 14.50
CA LYS A 125 -22.11 28.04 14.76
C LYS A 125 -21.53 26.93 15.62
N ALA A 126 -22.26 26.39 16.61
CA ALA A 126 -21.73 25.30 17.43
C ALA A 126 -21.57 24.02 16.61
N ALA A 127 -22.53 23.70 15.74
CA ALA A 127 -22.41 22.57 14.81
C ALA A 127 -21.26 22.77 13.81
N LEU A 128 -21.18 23.94 13.19
CA LEU A 128 -20.11 24.29 12.25
C LEU A 128 -18.73 24.36 12.92
N ASP A 129 -18.64 24.89 14.15
CA ASP A 129 -17.41 24.95 14.93
C ASP A 129 -16.99 23.55 15.40
N ASN A 130 -17.93 22.67 15.73
CA ASN A 130 -17.63 21.27 16.05
C ASN A 130 -17.12 20.53 14.82
N MET A 131 -17.73 20.72 13.64
CA MET A 131 -17.22 20.17 12.38
C MET A 131 -15.82 20.69 12.06
N ARG A 132 -15.60 22.01 12.15
CA ARG A 132 -14.28 22.63 11.92
C ARG A 132 -13.23 22.16 12.92
N LYS A 133 -13.60 21.98 14.19
CA LYS A 133 -12.72 21.40 15.22
C LYS A 133 -12.36 19.97 14.88
N LEU A 134 -13.31 19.15 14.44
CA LEU A 134 -13.07 17.76 14.07
C LEU A 134 -12.17 17.65 12.83
N GLU A 135 -12.44 18.42 11.78
CA GLU A 135 -11.55 18.52 10.62
C GLU A 135 -10.16 19.02 10.99
N SER A 136 -10.06 19.98 11.93
CA SER A 136 -8.76 20.44 12.44
C SER A 136 -8.02 19.32 13.16
N LYS A 137 -8.70 18.53 13.99
CA LYS A 137 -8.10 17.37 14.66
C LYS A 137 -7.59 16.33 13.67
N GLU A 138 -8.36 16.00 12.63
CA GLU A 138 -7.95 15.05 11.60
C GLU A 138 -6.74 15.57 10.81
N ARG A 139 -6.72 16.86 10.45
CA ARG A 139 -5.55 17.49 9.81
C ARG A 139 -4.31 17.48 10.70
N ASP A 140 -4.47 17.73 12.00
CA ASP A 140 -3.37 17.69 12.97
C ASP A 140 -2.84 16.26 13.16
N LEU A 141 -3.73 15.26 13.16
CA LEU A 141 -3.35 13.84 13.17
C LEU A 141 -2.57 13.47 11.91
N ILE A 142 -3.09 13.80 10.73
CA ILE A 142 -2.38 13.59 9.45
C ILE A 142 -0.97 14.16 9.53
N ARG A 143 -0.82 15.43 9.93
CA ARG A 143 0.49 16.10 9.99
C ARG A 143 1.47 15.44 10.96
N ARG A 144 0.98 14.87 12.07
CA ARG A 144 1.81 14.11 13.01
C ARG A 144 2.27 12.78 12.40
N ASP A 145 1.36 12.10 11.73
CA ASP A 145 1.57 10.76 11.22
C ASP A 145 2.47 10.73 9.99
N VAL A 146 2.30 11.67 9.04
CA VAL A 146 3.15 11.75 7.84
C VAL A 146 4.62 11.97 8.18
N GLY A 147 4.93 12.65 9.29
CA GLY A 147 6.30 12.82 9.78
C GLY A 147 6.91 11.52 10.32
N ARG A 148 6.10 10.51 10.61
CA ARG A 148 6.50 9.21 11.15
C ARG A 148 6.41 8.07 10.15
N SER A 149 5.87 8.30 8.95
CA SER A 149 5.61 7.26 7.96
C SER A 149 6.86 6.45 7.62
N VAL A 150 6.68 5.14 7.54
CA VAL A 150 7.76 4.15 7.45
C VAL A 150 8.57 4.31 6.16
N ILE A 151 7.94 4.75 5.06
CA ILE A 151 8.64 4.91 3.78
C ILE A 151 9.78 5.95 3.83
N PHE A 152 9.67 6.95 4.69
CA PHE A 152 10.71 7.97 4.86
C PHE A 152 11.84 7.51 5.78
N ARG A 153 11.67 6.37 6.48
CA ARG A 153 12.69 5.75 7.33
C ARG A 153 13.62 4.82 6.57
N PHE A 154 13.35 4.47 5.32
CA PHE A 154 14.30 3.74 4.45
C PHE A 154 15.51 4.57 4.01
N ARG A 155 15.69 5.75 4.61
CA ARG A 155 16.93 6.51 4.59
C ARG A 155 18.02 5.73 5.33
N VAL A 156 19.02 5.26 4.56
CA VAL A 156 20.34 4.79 5.00
C VAL A 156 20.40 3.34 5.53
N SER A 157 20.75 2.41 4.64
CA SER A 157 21.51 1.19 5.00
C SER A 157 22.71 0.98 4.08
N GLY A 158 23.21 2.06 3.47
CA GLY A 158 24.53 2.11 2.85
C GLY A 158 25.34 3.20 3.56
N ASP A 159 26.49 2.82 4.10
CA ASP A 159 27.50 3.65 4.76
C ASP A 159 27.20 4.11 6.20
N LEU A 160 27.29 3.15 7.14
CA LEU A 160 27.96 3.38 8.42
C LEU A 160 29.23 2.53 8.48
N SER A 161 30.28 2.98 7.80
CA SER A 161 31.65 2.70 8.21
C SER A 161 32.48 3.95 8.00
N THR A 162 33.32 4.26 8.98
CA THR A 162 34.31 5.35 9.06
C THR A 162 33.74 6.75 9.33
N VAL A 163 33.44 7.03 10.60
CA VAL A 163 33.73 8.34 11.18
C VAL A 163 35.02 8.17 11.98
N ASP A 164 36.15 8.37 11.32
CA ASP A 164 37.41 8.66 12.00
C ASP A 164 37.59 10.18 12.06
N ASN A 165 37.90 10.64 13.27
CA ASN A 165 38.24 12.02 13.61
C ASN A 165 39.63 12.37 13.06
N SER A 166 39.75 13.40 12.21
CA SER A 166 40.84 14.38 12.33
C SER A 166 40.64 15.61 11.44
N SER A 167 40.65 16.74 12.13
CA SER A 167 40.99 18.12 11.80
C SER A 167 41.77 18.45 10.51
N MET A 168 41.32 19.56 9.89
CA MET A 168 42.10 20.71 9.35
C MET A 168 43.13 20.52 8.21
N SER A 169 42.83 21.26 7.12
CA SER A 169 43.67 22.27 6.44
C SER A 169 44.08 22.04 4.96
N ASN A 170 43.84 23.14 4.22
CA ASN A 170 44.54 23.72 3.06
C ASN A 170 44.39 23.18 1.62
N GLU A 171 43.80 24.07 0.80
CA GLU A 171 44.23 24.63 -0.49
C GLU A 171 44.78 23.77 -1.66
N SER A 172 44.16 24.05 -2.82
CA SER A 172 44.75 24.28 -4.16
C SER A 172 44.77 23.19 -5.25
N ASP A 173 44.37 23.68 -6.43
CA ASP A 173 44.77 23.35 -7.81
C ASP A 173 44.13 22.26 -8.69
N ASN A 174 43.60 22.78 -9.82
CA ASN A 174 43.61 22.34 -11.23
C ASN A 174 42.88 21.06 -11.74
N THR A 175 41.74 21.32 -12.41
CA THR A 175 41.36 21.03 -13.84
C THR A 175 41.67 19.67 -14.55
N PRO A 176 40.95 19.31 -15.64
CA PRO A 176 39.96 18.23 -15.59
C PRO A 176 40.28 17.04 -16.51
N SER A 177 39.76 15.85 -16.19
CA SER A 177 39.63 14.76 -17.17
C SER A 177 38.38 13.94 -16.89
N GLY A 178 37.61 13.66 -17.95
CA GLY A 178 36.28 13.10 -17.85
C GLY A 178 36.25 11.59 -17.71
N GLN A 179 35.10 11.10 -17.26
CA GLN A 179 34.39 9.97 -17.86
C GLN A 179 32.96 9.94 -17.30
N SER A 180 32.00 9.96 -18.22
CA SER A 180 30.57 9.87 -17.93
C SER A 180 30.20 8.43 -17.57
N SER A 181 29.90 8.18 -16.31
CA SER A 181 29.09 7.04 -15.88
C SER A 181 27.79 7.59 -15.28
N LYS A 182 26.71 7.55 -16.06
CA LYS A 182 25.34 7.80 -15.57
C LYS A 182 24.98 6.67 -14.60
N GLY A 183 25.32 6.85 -13.33
CA GLY A 183 24.77 6.07 -12.23
C GLY A 183 23.30 6.44 -12.05
N GLU A 184 22.43 5.43 -12.15
CA GLU A 184 21.00 5.55 -11.92
C GLU A 184 20.72 6.11 -10.52
N SER A 185 19.83 7.09 -10.45
CA SER A 185 19.47 7.78 -9.22
C SER A 185 18.79 6.81 -8.26
N ASN A 186 19.49 6.41 -7.19
CA ASN A 186 18.83 6.03 -5.93
C ASN A 186 17.93 7.20 -5.53
N SER A 187 16.61 7.07 -5.74
CA SER A 187 15.66 8.16 -5.55
C SER A 187 15.48 8.45 -4.06
N VAL A 188 16.39 9.25 -3.52
CA VAL A 188 16.29 9.78 -2.16
C VAL A 188 15.01 10.59 -2.06
N ALA A 189 14.17 10.28 -1.07
CA ALA A 189 12.93 11.00 -0.85
C ALA A 189 13.19 12.52 -0.70
N PRO A 190 12.45 13.38 -1.43
CA PRO A 190 12.58 14.83 -1.32
C PRO A 190 12.44 15.30 0.12
N VAL A 191 13.14 16.38 0.48
CA VAL A 191 13.09 16.98 1.82
C VAL A 191 11.65 17.35 2.23
N TYR A 192 10.81 17.69 1.26
CA TYR A 192 9.41 18.08 1.44
C TYR A 192 8.40 16.93 1.24
N ALA A 193 8.84 15.69 1.17
CA ALA A 193 7.94 14.56 0.85
C ALA A 193 6.82 14.35 1.88
N SER A 194 7.07 14.60 3.17
CA SER A 194 6.05 14.54 4.22
C SER A 194 4.97 15.63 4.06
N ASP A 195 5.35 16.82 3.58
CA ASP A 195 4.40 17.90 3.27
C ASP A 195 3.52 17.53 2.07
N LEU A 196 4.08 16.89 1.05
CA LEU A 196 3.31 16.39 -0.09
C LEU A 196 2.36 15.26 0.32
N LEU A 197 2.81 14.36 1.19
CA LEU A 197 1.95 13.30 1.72
C LEU A 197 0.79 13.87 2.52
N ALA A 198 1.03 14.88 3.35
CA ALA A 198 -0.04 15.61 4.05
C ALA A 198 -1.01 16.24 3.04
N GLN A 199 -0.51 16.87 1.98
CA GLN A 199 -1.35 17.45 0.93
C GLN A 199 -2.25 16.39 0.28
N VAL A 200 -1.71 15.21 -0.06
CA VAL A 200 -2.48 14.11 -0.65
C VAL A 200 -3.62 13.70 0.29
N LEU A 201 -3.31 13.41 1.55
CA LEU A 201 -4.28 12.94 2.54
C LEU A 201 -5.32 14.02 2.88
N GLU A 202 -4.90 15.27 3.08
CA GLU A 202 -5.80 16.40 3.31
C GLU A 202 -6.80 16.56 2.15
N SER A 203 -6.35 16.41 0.89
CA SER A 203 -7.22 16.44 -0.30
C SER A 203 -8.16 15.25 -0.41
N VAL A 204 -7.71 14.05 -0.05
CA VAL A 204 -8.53 12.84 -0.04
C VAL A 204 -9.68 12.98 0.96
N ILE A 205 -9.38 13.44 2.19
CA ILE A 205 -10.36 13.52 3.28
C ILE A 205 -11.31 14.72 3.13
N SER A 206 -10.82 15.85 2.62
CA SER A 206 -11.63 17.09 2.56
C SER A 206 -12.67 17.11 1.44
N SER A 207 -12.53 16.26 0.42
CA SER A 207 -13.43 16.27 -0.73
C SER A 207 -14.38 15.06 -0.68
N PRO A 208 -15.71 15.28 -0.71
CA PRO A 208 -16.68 14.19 -0.64
C PRO A 208 -16.39 13.18 -1.74
N LEU A 209 -16.31 11.90 -1.36
CA LEU A 209 -15.98 10.83 -2.29
C LEU A 209 -17.10 10.63 -3.32
N ASN A 210 -18.36 10.80 -2.94
CA ASN A 210 -19.51 10.78 -3.85
C ASN A 210 -20.44 11.98 -3.57
N PRO A 211 -20.57 12.96 -4.48
CA PRO A 211 -21.52 14.05 -4.32
C PRO A 211 -22.95 13.49 -4.39
N GLY A 212 -23.61 13.36 -3.24
CA GLY A 212 -25.04 13.05 -3.12
C GLY A 212 -25.41 11.73 -2.43
N LYS A 213 -24.46 10.88 -2.00
CA LYS A 213 -24.81 9.59 -1.36
C LYS A 213 -24.08 9.20 -0.06
N ASP A 214 -22.93 9.77 0.28
CA ASP A 214 -22.14 9.22 1.40
C ASP A 214 -21.94 10.16 2.57
N GLY A 215 -22.01 9.55 3.76
CA GLY A 215 -21.67 10.16 5.05
C GLY A 215 -20.19 10.57 5.13
N LYS A 216 -19.88 11.33 6.20
CA LYS A 216 -18.53 11.81 6.47
C LYS A 216 -17.52 10.65 6.49
N ILE A 217 -16.40 10.80 5.77
CA ILE A 217 -15.24 9.91 5.89
C ILE A 217 -14.33 10.39 7.01
N HIS A 218 -13.70 9.44 7.69
CA HIS A 218 -12.84 9.68 8.83
C HIS A 218 -11.42 9.22 8.54
N TYR A 219 -10.44 10.08 8.82
CA TYR A 219 -9.04 9.67 8.75
C TYR A 219 -8.73 8.68 9.88
N TYR A 220 -8.01 7.61 9.56
CA TYR A 220 -7.45 6.70 10.55
C TYR A 220 -5.93 6.61 10.46
N GLN A 221 -5.30 6.37 11.61
CA GLN A 221 -3.85 6.16 11.69
C GLN A 221 -3.47 4.87 10.96
N GLY A 222 -2.60 4.99 9.96
CA GLY A 222 -2.16 3.89 9.08
C GLY A 222 -2.48 4.12 7.60
N LEU A 223 -3.50 4.94 7.28
CA LEU A 223 -3.79 5.31 5.88
C LEU A 223 -2.62 6.03 5.20
N HIS A 224 -1.83 6.77 5.99
CA HIS A 224 -0.67 7.49 5.52
C HIS A 224 0.42 6.57 4.97
N ASP A 225 0.58 5.35 5.48
CA ASP A 225 1.62 4.43 5.00
C ASP A 225 1.29 3.93 3.58
N ILE A 226 0.02 3.60 3.30
CA ILE A 226 -0.44 3.28 1.94
C ILE A 226 -0.21 4.48 1.02
N ALA A 227 -0.67 5.67 1.42
CA ALA A 227 -0.52 6.89 0.63
C ALA A 227 0.95 7.24 0.36
N ALA A 228 1.86 6.91 1.27
CA ALA A 228 3.27 7.18 1.11
C ALA A 228 3.90 6.28 0.04
N VAL A 229 3.55 4.99 0.02
CA VAL A 229 3.98 4.06 -1.04
C VAL A 229 3.42 4.48 -2.40
N ILE A 230 2.14 4.89 -2.44
CA ILE A 230 1.54 5.42 -3.67
C ILE A 230 2.30 6.66 -4.15
N LEU A 231 2.49 7.65 -3.28
CA LEU A 231 3.14 8.91 -3.61
C LEU A 231 4.58 8.71 -4.10
N HIS A 232 5.34 7.81 -3.45
CA HIS A 232 6.70 7.51 -3.87
C HIS A 232 6.75 6.89 -5.28
N ASN A 233 5.87 5.94 -5.60
CA ASN A 233 5.85 5.30 -6.92
C ASN A 233 5.27 6.22 -8.01
N MET A 234 4.48 7.23 -7.64
CA MET A 234 4.03 8.31 -8.53
C MET A 234 5.08 9.42 -8.72
N ASP A 235 6.33 9.21 -8.30
CA ASP A 235 7.40 10.23 -8.34
C ASP A 235 6.99 11.54 -7.66
N TYR A 236 6.34 11.41 -6.51
CA TYR A 236 5.85 12.52 -5.70
C TYR A 236 4.81 13.43 -6.39
N ASP A 237 4.15 12.94 -7.45
CA ASP A 237 2.98 13.58 -8.05
C ASP A 237 1.77 13.47 -7.11
N THR A 238 1.50 14.55 -6.39
CA THR A 238 0.39 14.61 -5.43
C THR A 238 -0.96 14.42 -6.08
N GLN A 239 -1.15 14.83 -7.33
CA GLN A 239 -2.45 14.80 -7.95
C GLN A 239 -2.84 13.40 -8.40
N LYS A 240 -1.94 12.72 -9.14
CA LYS A 240 -2.13 11.30 -9.49
C LYS A 240 -2.29 10.45 -8.23
N SER A 241 -1.48 10.73 -7.20
CA SER A 241 -1.58 10.06 -5.90
C SER A 241 -2.92 10.31 -5.22
N THR A 242 -3.44 11.54 -5.21
CA THR A 242 -4.76 11.85 -4.67
C THR A 242 -5.86 11.15 -5.46
N GLN A 243 -5.81 11.14 -6.79
CA GLN A 243 -6.81 10.45 -7.60
C GLN A 243 -6.83 8.94 -7.32
N ILE A 244 -5.66 8.29 -7.29
CA ILE A 244 -5.52 6.88 -6.95
C ILE A 244 -6.05 6.61 -5.54
N MET A 245 -5.60 7.37 -4.55
CA MET A 245 -6.03 7.22 -3.16
C MET A 245 -7.53 7.41 -3.00
N ARG A 246 -8.17 8.36 -3.71
CA ARG A 246 -9.62 8.53 -3.66
C ARG A 246 -10.35 7.28 -4.16
N ARG A 247 -9.91 6.69 -5.27
CA ARG A 247 -10.51 5.46 -5.82
C ARG A 247 -10.32 4.28 -4.86
N ILE A 248 -9.14 4.12 -4.26
CA ILE A 248 -8.87 3.09 -3.25
C ILE A 248 -9.77 3.28 -2.02
N CYS A 249 -9.87 4.51 -1.51
CA CYS A 249 -10.73 4.88 -0.39
C CYS A 249 -12.23 4.67 -0.66
N GLN A 250 -12.69 4.87 -1.89
CA GLN A 250 -14.08 4.63 -2.30
C GLN A 250 -14.45 3.15 -2.42
N SER A 251 -13.45 2.31 -2.69
CA SER A 251 -13.65 0.89 -2.99
C SER A 251 -13.12 0.03 -1.85
N HIS A 252 -11.81 -0.21 -1.83
CA HIS A 252 -11.15 -1.18 -0.98
C HIS A 252 -11.12 -0.79 0.50
N LEU A 253 -10.88 0.50 0.79
CA LEU A 253 -10.73 1.00 2.17
C LEU A 253 -11.99 1.71 2.69
N ARG A 254 -13.11 1.62 1.96
CA ARG A 254 -14.35 2.34 2.28
C ARG A 254 -14.81 2.09 3.70
N ASP A 255 -14.81 0.82 4.13
CA ASP A 255 -15.31 0.45 5.46
C ASP A 255 -14.31 0.76 6.58
N ALA A 256 -13.01 0.91 6.27
CA ALA A 256 -11.99 1.39 7.21
C ALA A 256 -12.06 2.90 7.46
N LEU A 257 -12.69 3.67 6.55
CA LEU A 257 -12.88 5.13 6.66
C LEU A 257 -14.17 5.54 7.38
N ARG A 258 -14.89 4.58 7.98
CA ARG A 258 -16.03 4.87 8.85
C ARG A 258 -15.56 5.45 10.18
N GLU A 259 -16.50 5.92 11.00
CA GLU A 259 -16.19 6.53 12.30
C GLU A 259 -15.40 5.61 13.25
N ASN A 260 -15.59 4.31 13.14
CA ASN A 260 -14.85 3.30 13.89
C ASN A 260 -14.68 2.01 13.06
N PHE A 261 -13.79 1.13 13.53
CA PHE A 261 -13.50 -0.15 12.89
C PHE A 261 -14.45 -1.28 13.29
N GLY A 262 -15.54 -1.00 14.03
CA GLY A 262 -16.39 -2.06 14.60
C GLY A 262 -16.89 -3.07 13.57
N ASN A 263 -17.32 -2.60 12.39
CA ASN A 263 -17.77 -3.49 11.32
C ASN A 263 -16.65 -4.35 10.73
N VAL A 264 -15.47 -3.75 10.52
CA VAL A 264 -14.31 -4.47 9.98
C VAL A 264 -13.83 -5.48 11.01
N SER A 265 -13.64 -5.06 12.27
CA SER A 265 -13.23 -5.93 13.37
C SER A 265 -14.20 -7.10 13.55
N TRP A 266 -15.51 -6.84 13.56
CA TRP A 266 -16.50 -7.90 13.67
C TRP A 266 -16.42 -8.91 12.52
N LEU A 267 -16.31 -8.42 11.27
CA LEU A 267 -16.14 -9.27 10.09
C LEU A 267 -14.89 -10.17 10.22
N LEU A 268 -13.78 -9.61 10.69
CA LEU A 268 -12.54 -10.37 10.91
C LEU A 268 -12.71 -11.42 12.01
N SER A 269 -13.34 -11.07 13.13
CA SER A 269 -13.57 -11.99 14.25
C SER A 269 -14.40 -13.20 13.83
N ILE A 270 -15.42 -13.02 12.98
CA ILE A 270 -16.28 -14.14 12.57
C ILE A 270 -15.71 -14.96 11.41
N LEU A 271 -14.83 -14.40 10.57
CA LEU A 271 -14.35 -15.08 9.36
C LEU A 271 -12.95 -15.69 9.50
N LEU A 272 -12.04 -15.09 10.28
CA LEU A 272 -10.63 -15.51 10.30
C LEU A 272 -10.46 -16.92 10.89
N MET A 273 -10.92 -17.16 12.12
CA MET A 273 -10.73 -18.47 12.78
C MET A 273 -11.35 -19.63 11.99
N PRO A 274 -12.62 -19.56 11.52
CA PRO A 274 -13.20 -20.63 10.72
C PRO A 274 -12.49 -20.86 9.37
N LEU A 275 -11.97 -19.79 8.74
CA LEU A 275 -11.21 -19.95 7.51
C LEU A 275 -9.84 -20.57 7.78
N VAL A 276 -9.14 -20.15 8.83
CA VAL A 276 -7.87 -20.78 9.24
C VAL A 276 -8.08 -22.25 9.56
N GLU A 277 -9.12 -22.62 10.31
CA GLU A 277 -9.45 -24.03 10.60
C GLU A 277 -9.63 -24.86 9.33
N LYS A 278 -10.34 -24.30 8.34
CA LYS A 278 -10.60 -24.96 7.07
C LYS A 278 -9.33 -25.14 6.23
N ILE A 279 -8.36 -24.23 6.33
CA ILE A 279 -7.12 -24.26 5.55
C ILE A 279 -6.02 -25.06 6.26
N ASP A 280 -5.85 -24.86 7.56
CA ASP A 280 -4.87 -25.54 8.41
C ASP A 280 -5.39 -25.67 9.86
N ALA A 281 -5.95 -26.84 10.17
CA ALA A 281 -6.51 -27.14 11.49
C ALA A 281 -5.47 -27.13 12.62
N ASN A 282 -4.19 -27.39 12.34
CA ASN A 282 -3.13 -27.37 13.35
C ASN A 282 -2.80 -25.94 13.75
N VAL A 283 -2.72 -25.03 12.77
CA VAL A 283 -2.53 -23.59 13.03
C VAL A 283 -3.73 -23.06 13.80
N HIS A 284 -4.95 -23.41 13.39
CA HIS A 284 -6.16 -23.05 14.14
C HIS A 284 -6.09 -23.51 15.61
N TYR A 285 -5.73 -24.77 15.85
CA TYR A 285 -5.61 -25.31 17.20
C TYR A 285 -4.59 -24.53 18.05
N ALA A 286 -3.39 -24.29 17.51
CA ALA A 286 -2.35 -23.53 18.20
C ALA A 286 -2.80 -22.10 18.56
N LEU A 287 -3.51 -21.43 17.66
CA LEU A 287 -4.04 -20.09 17.89
C LEU A 287 -5.19 -20.10 18.93
N ALA A 288 -6.05 -21.12 18.88
CA ALA A 288 -7.19 -21.26 19.79
C ALA A 288 -6.75 -21.57 21.22
N VAL A 289 -5.77 -22.45 21.41
CA VAL A 289 -5.24 -22.79 22.74
C VAL A 289 -4.57 -21.58 23.39
N CYS A 290 -3.89 -20.74 22.60
CA CYS A 290 -3.30 -19.48 23.09
C CYS A 290 -4.31 -18.33 23.25
N ASP A 291 -5.61 -18.54 23.02
CA ASP A 291 -6.68 -17.53 23.07
C ASP A 291 -6.39 -16.29 22.20
N MET A 292 -5.92 -16.51 20.97
CA MET A 292 -5.54 -15.43 20.07
C MET A 292 -6.75 -14.74 19.43
N ASP A 293 -6.89 -13.43 19.67
CA ASP A 293 -7.80 -12.58 18.93
C ASP A 293 -7.20 -12.17 17.57
N LEU A 294 -7.46 -12.98 16.55
CA LEU A 294 -6.98 -12.73 15.18
C LEU A 294 -7.53 -11.43 14.58
N SER A 295 -8.69 -10.94 15.03
CA SER A 295 -9.25 -9.68 14.52
C SER A 295 -8.33 -8.52 14.89
N ASN A 296 -7.92 -8.43 16.15
CA ASN A 296 -7.00 -7.40 16.62
C ASN A 296 -5.59 -7.51 16.01
N LEU A 297 -5.14 -8.72 15.71
CA LEU A 297 -3.84 -8.97 15.06
C LEU A 297 -3.86 -8.60 13.57
N CYS A 298 -4.89 -8.99 12.84
CA CYS A 298 -4.96 -8.83 11.38
C CYS A 298 -5.58 -7.49 10.94
N LEU A 299 -6.35 -6.81 11.80
CA LEU A 299 -6.96 -5.52 11.46
C LEU A 299 -5.89 -4.49 11.03
N PRO A 300 -4.80 -4.26 11.78
CA PRO A 300 -3.72 -3.35 11.35
C PRO A 300 -3.14 -3.72 9.99
N TRP A 301 -2.93 -5.01 9.72
CA TRP A 301 -2.43 -5.48 8.43
C TRP A 301 -3.37 -5.09 7.29
N MET A 302 -4.67 -5.31 7.47
CA MET A 302 -5.64 -5.05 6.43
C MET A 302 -5.89 -3.56 6.18
N ILE A 303 -6.01 -2.74 7.23
CA ILE A 303 -6.26 -1.30 7.05
C ILE A 303 -5.02 -0.54 6.58
N THR A 304 -3.82 -1.11 6.72
CA THR A 304 -2.58 -0.52 6.21
C THR A 304 -2.05 -1.23 4.96
N TRP A 305 -2.77 -2.22 4.43
CA TRP A 305 -2.27 -3.09 3.36
C TRP A 305 -0.84 -3.59 3.62
N PHE A 306 -0.56 -3.95 4.88
CA PHE A 306 0.73 -4.41 5.40
C PHE A 306 1.88 -3.39 5.33
N THR A 307 1.67 -2.21 4.74
CA THR A 307 2.72 -1.20 4.52
C THR A 307 3.30 -0.61 5.80
N HIS A 308 2.59 -0.72 6.92
CA HIS A 308 3.09 -0.32 8.23
C HIS A 308 4.13 -1.30 8.80
N ASP A 309 3.92 -2.61 8.61
CA ASP A 309 4.77 -3.65 9.21
C ASP A 309 5.87 -4.13 8.25
N ILE A 310 5.62 -4.07 6.94
CA ILE A 310 6.58 -4.50 5.92
C ILE A 310 7.54 -3.36 5.61
N HIS A 311 8.77 -3.53 6.07
CA HIS A 311 9.85 -2.57 5.89
C HIS A 311 10.58 -2.72 4.55
N ASN A 312 10.31 -3.76 3.76
CA ASN A 312 10.90 -3.84 2.43
C ASN A 312 9.99 -3.11 1.43
N HIS A 313 10.46 -1.98 0.90
CA HIS A 313 9.69 -1.20 -0.08
C HIS A 313 9.27 -2.03 -1.30
N ALA A 314 10.14 -2.93 -1.81
CA ALA A 314 9.80 -3.77 -2.96
C ALA A 314 8.64 -4.73 -2.64
N VAL A 315 8.59 -5.27 -1.43
CA VAL A 315 7.49 -6.13 -0.95
C VAL A 315 6.20 -5.32 -0.80
N ALA A 316 6.27 -4.16 -0.14
CA ALA A 316 5.12 -3.30 0.06
C ALA A 316 4.47 -2.90 -1.29
N VAL A 317 5.29 -2.50 -2.27
CA VAL A 317 4.78 -2.14 -3.59
C VAL A 317 4.23 -3.36 -4.34
N ARG A 318 4.88 -4.53 -4.22
CA ARG A 318 4.38 -5.77 -4.82
C ARG A 318 3.00 -6.15 -4.31
N LEU A 319 2.75 -5.98 -3.01
CA LEU A 319 1.42 -6.19 -2.42
C LEU A 319 0.40 -5.16 -2.93
N ILE A 320 0.77 -3.89 -3.07
CA ILE A 320 -0.11 -2.86 -3.64
C ILE A 320 -0.47 -3.18 -5.10
N ASP A 321 0.50 -3.63 -5.92
CA ASP A 321 0.23 -4.08 -7.29
C ASP A 321 -0.89 -5.15 -7.30
N ALA A 322 -0.82 -6.12 -6.38
CA ALA A 322 -1.83 -7.18 -6.26
C ALA A 322 -3.18 -6.67 -5.71
N PHE A 323 -3.18 -5.83 -4.68
CA PHE A 323 -4.41 -5.36 -4.05
C PHE A 323 -5.21 -4.40 -4.92
N ILE A 324 -4.55 -3.58 -5.73
CA ILE A 324 -5.22 -2.70 -6.70
C ILE A 324 -5.81 -3.52 -7.87
N ALA A 325 -5.12 -4.57 -8.30
CA ALA A 325 -5.55 -5.39 -9.44
C ALA A 325 -6.56 -6.49 -9.08
N GLY A 326 -6.47 -7.01 -7.86
CA GLY A 326 -7.20 -8.18 -7.38
C GLY A 326 -8.58 -7.87 -6.81
N HIS A 327 -9.18 -8.88 -6.19
CA HIS A 327 -10.45 -8.75 -5.48
C HIS A 327 -10.28 -7.89 -4.21
N PRO A 328 -11.24 -7.04 -3.80
CA PRO A 328 -11.11 -6.20 -2.60
C PRO A 328 -10.86 -6.96 -1.30
N MET A 329 -11.22 -8.24 -1.22
CA MET A 329 -10.91 -9.12 -0.08
C MET A 329 -9.52 -9.76 -0.14
N LEU A 330 -8.71 -9.55 -1.18
CA LEU A 330 -7.37 -10.14 -1.28
C LEU A 330 -6.48 -9.85 -0.05
N PRO A 331 -6.47 -8.64 0.56
CA PRO A 331 -5.73 -8.41 1.80
C PRO A 331 -6.13 -9.34 2.96
N PHE A 332 -7.41 -9.72 3.05
CA PHE A 332 -7.90 -10.67 4.04
C PHE A 332 -7.33 -12.08 3.80
N TYR A 333 -7.30 -12.54 2.55
CA TYR A 333 -6.72 -13.82 2.18
C TYR A 333 -5.20 -13.84 2.32
N VAL A 334 -4.52 -12.70 2.10
CA VAL A 334 -3.09 -12.56 2.39
C VAL A 334 -2.80 -12.74 3.88
N SER A 335 -3.63 -12.21 4.79
CA SER A 335 -3.47 -12.47 6.23
C SER A 335 -3.53 -13.97 6.54
N VAL A 336 -4.48 -14.69 5.96
CA VAL A 336 -4.62 -16.15 6.14
C VAL A 336 -3.45 -16.91 5.51
N ALA A 337 -3.01 -16.50 4.31
CA ALA A 337 -1.86 -17.09 3.65
C ALA A 337 -0.61 -16.96 4.52
N ILE A 338 -0.35 -15.79 5.11
CA ILE A 338 0.79 -15.58 6.03
C ILE A 338 0.71 -16.50 7.25
N LEU A 339 -0.46 -16.62 7.88
CA LEU A 339 -0.67 -17.47 9.05
C LEU A 339 -0.51 -18.96 8.74
N THR A 340 -0.85 -19.39 7.53
CA THR A 340 -0.89 -20.80 7.13
C THR A 340 0.24 -21.22 6.19
N HIS A 341 1.13 -20.30 5.84
CA HIS A 341 2.23 -20.55 4.91
C HIS A 341 3.12 -21.70 5.43
N PRO A 342 3.51 -22.68 4.60
CA PRO A 342 4.24 -23.87 5.03
C PRO A 342 5.53 -23.61 5.82
N VAL A 343 6.23 -22.51 5.51
CA VAL A 343 7.46 -22.10 6.20
C VAL A 343 7.15 -21.30 7.47
N LEU A 344 6.26 -20.29 7.39
CA LEU A 344 6.00 -19.35 8.48
C LEU A 344 5.23 -20.00 9.64
N LYS A 345 4.30 -20.92 9.33
CA LYS A 345 3.50 -21.59 10.33
C LYS A 345 4.32 -22.44 11.32
N ARG A 346 5.54 -22.81 10.96
CA ARG A 346 6.45 -23.55 11.86
C ARG A 346 6.70 -22.78 13.15
N GLU A 347 6.83 -21.45 13.06
CA GLU A 347 7.01 -20.59 14.23
C GLU A 347 5.74 -20.58 15.10
N ILE A 348 4.56 -20.47 14.49
CA ILE A 348 3.27 -20.54 15.21
C ILE A 348 3.14 -21.88 15.94
N LEU A 349 3.36 -22.99 15.24
CA LEU A 349 3.20 -24.33 15.81
C LEU A 349 4.19 -24.57 16.96
N SER A 350 5.44 -24.10 16.82
CA SER A 350 6.44 -24.23 17.88
C SER A 350 6.05 -23.53 19.19
N VAL A 351 5.39 -22.37 19.09
CA VAL A 351 4.91 -21.62 20.28
C VAL A 351 3.58 -22.17 20.79
N GLY A 352 2.77 -22.76 19.90
CA GLY A 352 1.53 -23.44 20.28
C GLY A 352 1.76 -24.59 21.26
N GLU A 353 2.91 -25.27 21.21
CA GLU A 353 3.27 -26.33 22.16
C GLU A 353 3.48 -25.81 23.60
N SER A 354 3.92 -24.56 23.76
CA SER A 354 4.12 -23.94 25.07
C SER A 354 2.90 -23.18 25.60
N GLU A 355 1.85 -23.04 24.78
CA GLU A 355 0.60 -22.32 25.10
C GLU A 355 0.82 -20.87 25.59
N ASP A 356 1.94 -20.25 25.19
CA ASP A 356 2.31 -18.91 25.63
C ASP A 356 1.66 -17.86 24.72
N THR A 357 0.56 -17.29 25.19
CA THR A 357 -0.19 -16.20 24.55
C THR A 357 0.69 -15.00 24.18
N GLY A 358 1.63 -14.61 25.05
CA GLY A 358 2.47 -13.44 24.84
C GLY A 358 3.50 -13.68 23.74
N MET A 359 4.15 -14.84 23.76
CA MET A 359 5.08 -15.26 22.71
C MET A 359 4.35 -15.45 21.38
N MET A 360 3.15 -16.05 21.40
CA MET A 360 2.35 -16.24 20.18
C MET A 360 2.03 -14.89 19.52
N PHE A 361 1.61 -13.90 20.32
CA PHE A 361 1.34 -12.55 19.83
C PHE A 361 2.57 -11.89 19.18
N ILE A 362 3.76 -12.03 19.80
CA ILE A 362 5.01 -11.50 19.28
C ILE A 362 5.40 -12.21 17.97
N THR A 363 5.30 -13.54 17.94
CA THR A 363 5.61 -14.37 16.77
C THR A 363 4.74 -13.99 15.58
N ILE A 364 3.41 -13.92 15.75
CA ILE A 364 2.49 -13.56 14.66
C ILE A 364 2.84 -12.18 14.08
N LYS A 365 3.15 -11.20 14.93
CA LYS A 365 3.59 -9.86 14.49
C LYS A 365 4.94 -9.83 13.79
N ALA A 366 5.79 -10.83 13.99
CA ALA A 366 7.08 -10.94 13.34
C ALA A 366 6.97 -11.55 11.93
N LEU A 367 5.95 -12.36 11.65
CA LEU A 367 5.81 -13.10 10.38
C LEU A 367 5.87 -12.20 9.15
N THR A 368 5.21 -11.04 9.19
CA THR A 368 5.20 -10.09 8.06
C THR A 368 6.58 -9.51 7.76
N LYS A 369 7.46 -9.44 8.76
CA LYS A 369 8.83 -8.93 8.61
C LYS A 369 9.77 -9.94 7.96
N SER A 370 9.42 -11.22 7.99
CA SER A 370 10.17 -12.30 7.35
C SER A 370 9.92 -12.38 5.83
N ILE A 371 8.94 -11.63 5.32
CA ILE A 371 8.61 -11.62 3.88
C ILE A 371 9.66 -10.81 3.12
N VAL A 372 10.24 -11.43 2.09
CA VAL A 372 11.28 -10.84 1.25
C VAL A 372 10.77 -10.50 -0.15
N SER A 373 11.55 -9.69 -0.88
CA SER A 373 11.19 -9.32 -2.26
C SER A 373 11.30 -10.51 -3.22
N ASP A 374 10.51 -10.49 -4.29
CA ASP A 374 10.55 -11.50 -5.36
C ASP A 374 11.90 -11.62 -6.08
N GLU A 375 12.81 -10.64 -5.89
CA GLU A 375 14.17 -10.65 -6.46
C GLU A 375 15.23 -11.25 -5.53
N THR A 376 14.90 -11.50 -4.27
CA THR A 376 15.81 -12.11 -3.31
C THR A 376 16.16 -13.53 -3.77
N VAL A 377 17.43 -13.91 -3.68
CA VAL A 377 17.87 -15.27 -4.05
C VAL A 377 17.14 -16.28 -3.17
N GLU A 378 16.55 -17.30 -3.80
CA GLU A 378 15.90 -18.40 -3.09
C GLU A 378 16.91 -19.11 -2.20
N GLY A 379 16.62 -19.12 -0.90
CA GLY A 379 17.15 -20.09 0.05
C GLY A 379 15.94 -20.78 0.67
N ASP A 380 16.09 -22.03 1.13
CA ASP A 380 14.99 -22.90 1.59
C ASP A 380 14.06 -22.29 2.68
N SER A 381 14.43 -21.16 3.28
CA SER A 381 13.69 -20.46 4.32
C SER A 381 13.12 -19.10 3.89
N ASN A 382 13.44 -18.60 2.70
CA ASN A 382 12.98 -17.28 2.25
C ASN A 382 11.54 -17.37 1.74
N VAL A 383 10.66 -16.53 2.28
CA VAL A 383 9.26 -16.44 1.85
C VAL A 383 9.05 -15.15 1.08
N THR A 384 8.74 -15.24 -0.20
CA THR A 384 8.59 -14.10 -1.09
C THR A 384 7.18 -13.50 -1.04
N ALA A 385 7.05 -12.24 -1.45
CA ALA A 385 5.75 -11.60 -1.61
C ALA A 385 4.89 -12.35 -2.66
N GLN A 386 5.50 -12.83 -3.75
CA GLN A 386 4.81 -13.59 -4.79
C GLN A 386 4.18 -14.87 -4.25
N GLU A 387 4.92 -15.68 -3.50
CA GLU A 387 4.41 -16.94 -2.93
C GLU A 387 3.19 -16.69 -2.03
N ILE A 388 3.27 -15.68 -1.17
CA ILE A 388 2.15 -15.29 -0.30
C ILE A 388 0.92 -14.84 -1.12
N ILE A 389 1.13 -14.11 -2.21
CA ILE A 389 0.04 -13.67 -3.10
C ILE A 389 -0.59 -14.89 -3.80
N GLU A 390 0.22 -15.82 -4.31
CA GLU A 390 -0.26 -17.04 -4.96
C GLU A 390 -1.02 -17.94 -4.01
N ASP A 391 -0.53 -18.12 -2.78
CA ASP A 391 -1.22 -18.84 -1.72
C ASP A 391 -2.56 -18.18 -1.38
N ALA A 392 -2.58 -16.85 -1.24
CA ALA A 392 -3.82 -16.10 -0.98
C ALA A 392 -4.85 -16.27 -2.10
N ILE A 393 -4.42 -16.20 -3.36
CA ILE A 393 -5.28 -16.42 -4.54
C ILE A 393 -5.78 -17.87 -4.57
N SER A 394 -4.92 -18.84 -4.28
CA SER A 394 -5.27 -20.26 -4.18
C SER A 394 -6.32 -20.52 -3.10
N ILE A 395 -6.14 -19.94 -1.89
CA ILE A 395 -7.12 -20.02 -0.80
C ILE A 395 -8.45 -19.37 -1.23
N MET A 396 -8.39 -18.19 -1.85
CA MET A 396 -9.59 -17.49 -2.34
C MET A 396 -10.34 -18.32 -3.39
N HIS A 397 -9.66 -19.03 -4.28
CA HIS A 397 -10.32 -19.92 -5.24
C HIS A 397 -10.98 -21.13 -4.57
N ARG A 398 -10.34 -21.73 -3.56
CA ARG A 398 -10.89 -22.88 -2.83
C ARG A 398 -12.06 -22.48 -1.92
N VAL A 399 -11.99 -21.28 -1.34
CA VAL A 399 -13.00 -20.75 -0.41
C VAL A 399 -13.30 -19.30 -0.78
N PRO A 400 -14.10 -19.06 -1.84
CA PRO A 400 -14.36 -17.72 -2.33
C PRO A 400 -15.21 -16.92 -1.35
N PRO A 401 -15.08 -15.58 -1.35
CA PRO A 401 -15.94 -14.73 -0.54
C PRO A 401 -17.38 -14.88 -1.03
N ARG A 402 -18.29 -15.28 -0.13
CA ARG A 402 -19.71 -15.40 -0.46
C ARG A 402 -20.31 -14.00 -0.54
N SER A 403 -20.93 -13.70 -1.68
CA SER A 403 -21.64 -12.44 -1.97
C SER A 403 -22.91 -12.28 -1.16
#